data_AF-A0A7X9AB41-F1
#
_entry.id   AF-A0A7X9AB41-F1
#
_cell.length_a   1.000
_cell.length_b   1.000
_cell.length_c   1.000
_cell.angle_alpha   90.00
_cell.angle_beta   90.00
_cell.angle_gamma   90.00
#
_symmetry.space_group_name_H-M   'P 1'
#
loop_
_entity.id
_entity.type
_entity.pdbx_description
1 polymer ?
#
loop_
_entity_poly.entity_id
_entity_poly.type
_entity_poly.pdbx_seq_one_letter_code
_entity_poly.pdbx_strand_id
1 'polypeptide(L)'
;MFKRIIKLLTSPSNYSWASGVSSFHDVKFYVVFILYLASFSLFAADPFFHQQGVFVYQQGIITLFLAFILAAAFNWELYLFGKPSGANLILQFLLILPLALFLARILSQASPLPEPEGFVAEFLNKIKNSLRANADHILPSWLMDLFVNWKTSLLTILMLFVLSLKHLRLKVAGVLILLAIPLFTTLTQNPELPSIGGGLLLLIGISLQFCRYDKVIYYENVIKAVTSPGEIDSTLLKVLLLAMKKLFQSNAKLSETHLLQIIKDSYCPLHTLTEEELKLIAAEISKKMVYTYDLVHIQGTSAGFYMLPNPALFQYDNLLAGIAVFPRLVLAVAVAIIWVLIPIDLISDAIPFFGTLDDIGVTAFASLILKNSIEQD
;
A
#
# COMPACT_ATOMS: atom_id res chain seq x y z
N MET A 1 42.15 8.48 5.84
CA MET A 1 40.68 8.56 5.67
C MET A 1 40.20 8.07 4.30
N PHE A 2 40.76 8.55 3.19
CA PHE A 2 40.29 8.23 1.83
C PHE A 2 40.31 6.72 1.47
N LYS A 3 41.33 5.96 1.91
CA LYS A 3 41.39 4.49 1.74
C LYS A 3 40.32 3.71 2.52
N ARG A 4 39.75 4.28 3.60
CA ARG A 4 38.71 3.62 4.41
C ARG A 4 37.31 3.81 3.79
N ILE A 5 37.11 4.94 3.10
CA ILE A 5 35.90 5.25 2.33
C ILE A 5 35.87 4.41 1.04
N ILE A 6 37.00 4.27 0.34
CA ILE A 6 37.11 3.40 -0.83
C ILE A 6 36.89 1.93 -0.43
N LYS A 7 37.42 1.48 0.71
CA LYS A 7 37.22 0.10 1.20
C LYS A 7 35.77 -0.20 1.66
N LEU A 8 34.99 0.83 1.98
CA LEU A 8 33.54 0.75 2.24
C LEU A 8 32.73 0.71 0.93
N LEU A 9 33.22 1.35 -0.13
CA LEU A 9 32.63 1.32 -1.48
C LEU A 9 32.97 0.06 -2.28
N THR A 10 34.06 -0.64 -1.93
CA THR A 10 34.55 -1.84 -2.63
C THR A 10 34.43 -3.13 -1.82
N SER A 11 33.75 -3.13 -0.67
CA SER A 11 33.50 -4.40 0.02
C SER A 11 32.55 -5.23 -0.84
N PRO A 12 32.85 -6.52 -1.10
CA PRO A 12 31.94 -7.37 -1.84
C PRO A 12 30.60 -7.32 -1.13
N SER A 13 29.54 -7.00 -1.87
CA SER A 13 28.18 -7.02 -1.36
C SER A 13 28.00 -8.34 -0.63
N ASN A 14 27.90 -8.28 0.71
CA ASN A 14 27.39 -9.42 1.46
C ASN A 14 26.02 -9.67 0.85
N TYR A 15 25.92 -10.69 -0.01
CA TYR A 15 24.71 -11.10 -0.70
C TYR A 15 23.75 -11.65 0.36
N SER A 16 23.16 -10.73 1.11
CA SER A 16 22.03 -10.97 1.95
C SER A 16 20.87 -11.23 1.00
N TRP A 17 20.54 -12.50 0.78
CA TRP A 17 19.32 -12.89 0.07
C TRP A 17 18.05 -12.28 0.70
N ALA A 18 18.15 -11.84 1.96
CA ALA A 18 17.12 -11.12 2.71
C ALA A 18 17.00 -9.62 2.37
N SER A 19 17.98 -9.04 1.66
CA SER A 19 17.87 -7.66 1.16
C SER A 19 17.09 -7.63 -0.16
N GLY A 20 16.22 -6.63 -0.32
CA GLY A 20 15.49 -6.40 -1.57
C GLY A 20 16.39 -5.98 -2.72
N VAL A 21 15.83 -5.87 -3.92
CA VAL A 21 16.57 -5.43 -5.09
C VAL A 21 16.86 -3.93 -4.99
N SER A 22 18.14 -3.54 -5.00
CA SER A 22 18.56 -2.14 -4.81
C SER A 22 19.26 -1.52 -6.02
N SER A 23 19.87 -2.32 -6.90
CA SER A 23 20.72 -1.84 -7.99
C SER A 23 20.75 -2.82 -9.18
N PHE A 24 21.12 -2.31 -10.36
CA PHE A 24 21.38 -3.11 -11.56
C PHE A 24 22.60 -4.01 -11.45
N HIS A 25 23.44 -3.80 -10.43
CA HIS A 25 24.60 -4.64 -10.18
C HIS A 25 24.26 -5.87 -9.32
N ASP A 26 23.04 -5.93 -8.78
CA ASP A 26 22.58 -7.05 -7.98
C ASP A 26 22.13 -8.20 -8.90
N VAL A 27 22.71 -9.38 -8.74
CA VAL A 27 22.30 -10.59 -9.46
C VAL A 27 20.81 -10.88 -9.26
N LYS A 28 20.28 -10.55 -8.07
CA LYS A 28 18.87 -10.73 -7.72
C LYS A 28 17.93 -9.93 -8.65
N PHE A 29 18.36 -8.77 -9.15
CA PHE A 29 17.59 -7.99 -10.14
C PHE A 29 17.34 -8.82 -11.39
N TYR A 30 18.39 -9.40 -11.99
CA TYR A 30 18.27 -10.16 -13.23
C TYR A 30 17.45 -11.44 -13.03
N VAL A 31 17.58 -12.11 -11.88
CA VAL A 31 16.76 -13.28 -11.55
C VAL A 31 15.28 -12.91 -11.50
N VAL A 32 14.90 -11.86 -10.77
CA VAL A 32 13.50 -11.41 -10.70
C VAL A 32 12.99 -10.95 -12.06
N PHE A 33 13.80 -10.21 -12.81
CA PHE A 33 13.47 -9.75 -14.16
C PHE A 33 13.15 -10.92 -15.10
N ILE A 34 14.02 -11.95 -15.12
CA ILE A 34 13.80 -13.16 -15.92
C ILE A 34 12.55 -13.91 -15.46
N LEU A 35 12.31 -14.01 -14.14
CA LEU A 35 11.11 -14.67 -13.62
C LEU A 35 9.83 -13.96 -14.04
N TYR A 36 9.80 -12.63 -14.03
CA TYR A 36 8.65 -11.86 -14.51
C TYR A 36 8.44 -11.98 -16.01
N LEU A 37 9.51 -11.93 -16.80
CA LEU A 37 9.41 -12.17 -18.24
C LEU A 37 8.96 -13.60 -18.56
N ALA A 38 9.53 -14.60 -17.90
CA ALA A 38 9.15 -16.00 -18.10
C ALA A 38 7.70 -16.25 -17.64
N SER A 39 7.27 -15.66 -16.53
CA SER A 39 5.88 -15.69 -16.08
C SER A 39 4.96 -15.08 -17.13
N PHE A 40 5.29 -13.89 -17.64
CA PHE A 40 4.54 -13.23 -18.71
C PHE A 40 4.48 -14.10 -19.97
N SER A 41 5.61 -14.67 -20.41
CA SER A 41 5.66 -15.55 -21.58
C SER A 41 4.83 -16.82 -21.41
N LEU A 42 4.84 -17.44 -20.22
CA LEU A 42 4.01 -18.61 -19.94
C LEU A 42 2.53 -18.28 -19.93
N PHE A 43 2.12 -17.14 -19.36
CA PHE A 43 0.75 -16.68 -19.48
C PHE A 43 0.38 -16.32 -20.91
N ALA A 44 1.26 -15.66 -21.66
CA ALA A 44 1.03 -15.33 -23.05
C ALA A 44 0.90 -16.58 -23.92
N ALA A 45 1.58 -17.67 -23.57
CA ALA A 45 1.49 -18.99 -24.22
C ALA A 45 0.25 -19.79 -23.81
N ASP A 46 -0.52 -19.35 -22.80
CA ASP A 46 -1.75 -20.02 -22.38
C ASP A 46 -2.77 -20.00 -23.54
N PRO A 47 -3.35 -21.15 -23.94
CA PRO A 47 -4.40 -21.22 -24.95
C PRO A 47 -5.57 -20.28 -24.70
N PHE A 48 -5.85 -19.93 -23.44
CA PHE A 48 -6.88 -18.96 -23.07
C PHE A 48 -6.72 -17.61 -23.78
N PHE A 49 -5.49 -17.14 -23.98
CA PHE A 49 -5.23 -15.87 -24.66
C PHE A 49 -5.10 -16.00 -26.17
N HIS A 50 -5.36 -17.16 -26.76
CA HIS A 50 -5.22 -17.35 -28.20
C HIS A 50 -6.59 -17.47 -28.88
N GLN A 51 -6.79 -16.68 -29.93
CA GLN A 51 -7.88 -16.86 -30.89
C GLN A 51 -7.27 -17.14 -32.25
N GLN A 52 -7.61 -18.29 -32.84
CA GLN A 52 -7.09 -18.71 -34.15
C GLN A 52 -5.54 -18.69 -34.23
N GLY A 53 -4.86 -19.01 -33.14
CA GLY A 53 -3.39 -19.04 -33.07
C GLY A 53 -2.71 -17.69 -32.87
N VAL A 54 -3.48 -16.60 -32.73
CA VAL A 54 -2.95 -15.25 -32.44
C VAL A 54 -3.29 -14.87 -31.01
N PHE A 55 -2.34 -14.25 -30.30
CA PHE A 55 -2.57 -13.69 -28.98
C PHE A 55 -3.60 -12.55 -29.05
N VAL A 56 -4.68 -12.67 -28.29
CA VAL A 56 -5.74 -11.70 -28.15
C VAL A 56 -6.05 -11.54 -26.67
N TYR A 57 -5.88 -10.33 -26.14
CA TYR A 57 -6.29 -10.00 -24.78
C TYR A 57 -7.82 -9.87 -24.76
N GLN A 58 -8.50 -10.87 -24.19
CA GLN A 58 -9.98 -10.97 -24.23
C GLN A 58 -10.68 -10.27 -23.05
N GLN A 59 -9.93 -9.75 -22.08
CA GLN A 59 -10.51 -9.15 -20.87
C GLN A 59 -10.70 -7.65 -21.01
N GLY A 60 -11.71 -7.11 -20.32
CA GLY A 60 -12.00 -5.67 -20.34
C GLY A 60 -10.91 -4.84 -19.68
N ILE A 61 -10.89 -3.53 -19.98
CA ILE A 61 -9.87 -2.60 -19.48
C ILE A 61 -9.79 -2.54 -17.94
N ILE A 62 -10.87 -2.92 -17.25
CA ILE A 62 -10.98 -2.96 -15.79
C ILE A 62 -10.04 -3.98 -15.17
N THR A 63 -9.80 -5.11 -15.83
CA THR A 63 -8.87 -6.12 -15.31
C THR A 63 -7.44 -5.61 -15.32
N LEU A 64 -7.06 -4.89 -16.39
CA LEU A 64 -5.77 -4.21 -16.46
C LEU A 64 -5.68 -3.10 -15.40
N PHE A 65 -6.75 -2.34 -15.21
CA PHE A 65 -6.83 -1.30 -14.18
C PHE A 65 -6.69 -1.88 -12.77
N LEU A 66 -7.33 -3.03 -12.49
CA LEU A 66 -7.19 -3.74 -11.23
C LEU A 66 -5.75 -4.22 -11.00
N ALA A 67 -5.10 -4.76 -12.03
CA ALA A 67 -3.69 -5.14 -11.95
C ALA A 67 -2.81 -3.95 -11.60
N PHE A 68 -3.05 -2.80 -12.24
CA PHE A 68 -2.37 -1.55 -11.93
C PHE A 68 -2.63 -1.10 -10.49
N ILE A 69 -3.88 -1.10 -10.02
CA ILE A 69 -4.24 -0.74 -8.63
C ILE A 69 -3.47 -1.60 -7.63
N LEU A 70 -3.47 -2.93 -7.82
CA LEU A 70 -2.79 -3.85 -6.91
C LEU A 70 -1.28 -3.67 -6.93
N ALA A 71 -0.67 -3.57 -8.11
CA ALA A 71 0.75 -3.33 -8.24
C ALA A 71 1.15 -1.97 -7.64
N ALA A 72 0.41 -0.90 -7.94
CA ALA A 72 0.67 0.43 -7.41
C ALA A 72 0.53 0.48 -5.89
N ALA A 73 -0.54 -0.11 -5.33
CA ALA A 73 -0.75 -0.16 -3.89
C ALA A 73 0.37 -0.94 -3.18
N PHE A 74 0.72 -2.14 -3.66
CA PHE A 74 1.75 -2.93 -2.98
C PHE A 74 3.18 -2.37 -3.15
N ASN A 75 3.49 -1.83 -4.33
CA ASN A 75 4.83 -1.30 -4.63
C ASN A 75 5.06 0.09 -4.06
N TRP A 76 4.11 1.01 -4.24
CA TRP A 76 4.32 2.45 -4.08
C TRP A 76 3.65 3.03 -2.85
N GLU A 77 2.52 2.49 -2.41
CA GLU A 77 1.86 2.94 -1.18
C GLU A 77 2.35 2.14 0.04
N LEU A 78 2.41 0.82 -0.08
CA LEU A 78 2.74 -0.08 1.03
C LEU A 78 4.23 -0.42 1.11
N TYR A 79 5.02 -0.02 0.11
CA TYR A 79 6.47 -0.21 0.04
C TYR A 79 6.94 -1.65 0.36
N LEU A 80 6.17 -2.65 -0.08
CA LEU A 80 6.43 -4.06 0.21
C LEU A 80 7.60 -4.64 -0.61
N PHE A 81 7.93 -3.98 -1.71
CA PHE A 81 8.89 -4.46 -2.70
C PHE A 81 10.06 -3.49 -2.86
N GLY A 82 10.52 -2.87 -1.76
CA GLY A 82 11.66 -1.96 -1.78
C GLY A 82 11.35 -0.53 -2.26
N LYS A 83 12.39 0.30 -2.32
CA LYS A 83 12.31 1.71 -2.72
C LYS A 83 11.86 1.84 -4.19
N PRO A 84 10.85 2.67 -4.51
CA PRO A 84 10.37 2.87 -5.88
C PRO A 84 11.31 3.78 -6.70
N SER A 85 12.57 3.37 -6.87
CA SER A 85 13.59 4.11 -7.60
C SER A 85 14.60 3.18 -8.29
N GLY A 86 15.19 3.62 -9.40
CA GLY A 86 16.26 2.89 -10.08
C GLY A 86 15.83 1.52 -10.61
N ALA A 87 16.68 0.50 -10.41
CA ALA A 87 16.45 -0.86 -10.90
C ALA A 87 15.16 -1.48 -10.36
N ASN A 88 14.84 -1.21 -9.09
CA ASN A 88 13.65 -1.75 -8.46
C ASN A 88 12.36 -1.20 -9.08
N LEU A 89 12.36 0.08 -9.48
CA LEU A 89 11.20 0.69 -10.15
C LEU A 89 10.88 -0.01 -11.47
N ILE A 90 11.89 -0.45 -12.23
CA ILE A 90 11.70 -1.21 -13.47
C ILE A 90 11.01 -2.54 -13.17
N LEU A 91 11.42 -3.26 -12.12
CA LEU A 91 10.75 -4.51 -11.71
C LEU A 91 9.30 -4.26 -11.28
N GLN A 92 9.03 -3.16 -10.57
CA GLN A 92 7.68 -2.79 -10.14
C GLN A 92 6.75 -2.51 -11.32
N PHE A 93 7.24 -1.84 -12.38
CA PHE A 93 6.47 -1.68 -13.62
C PHE A 93 6.34 -2.98 -14.39
N LEU A 94 7.41 -3.76 -14.48
CA LEU A 94 7.40 -5.05 -15.17
C LEU A 94 6.39 -6.02 -14.56
N LEU A 95 6.25 -6.02 -13.23
CA LEU A 95 5.29 -6.85 -12.47
C LEU A 95 3.84 -6.66 -12.94
N ILE A 96 3.47 -5.48 -13.44
CA ILE A 96 2.10 -5.19 -13.90
C ILE A 96 1.69 -6.13 -15.04
N LEU A 97 2.62 -6.46 -15.95
CA LEU A 97 2.33 -7.27 -17.13
C LEU A 97 1.92 -8.72 -16.79
N PRO A 98 2.74 -9.54 -16.08
CA PRO A 98 2.33 -10.88 -15.69
C PRO A 98 1.18 -10.85 -14.68
N LEU A 99 1.08 -9.82 -13.83
CA LEU A 99 -0.06 -9.67 -12.92
C LEU A 99 -1.37 -9.45 -13.68
N ALA A 100 -1.37 -8.64 -14.74
CA ALA A 100 -2.55 -8.38 -15.56
C ALA A 100 -3.03 -9.65 -16.27
N LEU A 101 -2.12 -10.48 -16.79
CA LEU A 101 -2.48 -11.76 -17.39
C LEU A 101 -2.94 -12.78 -16.35
N PHE A 102 -2.30 -12.83 -15.19
CA PHE A 102 -2.74 -13.68 -14.08
C PHE A 102 -4.16 -13.34 -13.63
N LEU A 103 -4.45 -12.05 -13.41
CA LEU A 103 -5.79 -11.59 -13.04
C LEU A 103 -6.80 -11.87 -14.15
N ALA A 104 -6.44 -11.60 -15.41
CA ALA A 104 -7.27 -11.94 -16.56
C ALA A 104 -7.64 -13.41 -16.61
N ARG A 105 -6.67 -14.29 -16.29
CA ARG A 105 -6.91 -15.73 -16.27
C ARG A 105 -7.86 -16.14 -15.16
N ILE A 106 -7.62 -15.71 -13.91
CA ILE A 106 -8.44 -16.15 -12.78
C ILE A 106 -9.84 -15.52 -12.74
N LEU A 107 -10.00 -14.32 -13.33
CA LEU A 107 -11.28 -13.60 -13.38
C LEU A 107 -12.13 -13.97 -14.61
N SER A 108 -11.56 -14.73 -15.56
CA SER A 108 -12.24 -15.08 -16.81
C SER A 108 -13.43 -16.03 -16.66
N GLN A 109 -13.40 -16.91 -15.65
CA GLN A 109 -14.39 -17.98 -15.51
C GLN A 109 -15.13 -17.98 -14.16
N ALA A 110 -14.71 -17.15 -13.22
CA ALA A 110 -15.35 -17.06 -11.93
C ALA A 110 -15.47 -15.60 -11.50
N SER A 111 -16.69 -15.09 -11.55
CA SER A 111 -17.14 -14.39 -10.37
C SER A 111 -18.10 -15.31 -9.63
N PRO A 112 -17.84 -15.61 -8.35
CA PRO A 112 -18.72 -16.40 -7.49
C PRO A 112 -20.00 -15.62 -7.10
N LEU A 113 -20.20 -14.43 -7.67
CA LEU A 113 -21.41 -13.66 -7.44
C LEU A 113 -22.54 -14.34 -8.20
N PRO A 114 -23.67 -14.63 -7.52
CA PRO A 114 -24.88 -15.05 -8.20
C PRO A 114 -25.15 -14.13 -9.40
N GLU A 115 -25.72 -14.69 -10.46
CA GLU A 115 -26.43 -13.83 -11.42
C GLU A 115 -27.32 -12.88 -10.59
N PRO A 116 -27.27 -11.56 -10.86
CA PRO A 116 -28.07 -10.65 -10.09
C PRO A 116 -29.53 -11.05 -10.33
N GLU A 117 -30.26 -11.35 -9.25
CA GLU A 117 -31.69 -11.69 -9.29
C GLU A 117 -32.49 -10.54 -8.65
N GLY A 118 -33.74 -10.35 -9.09
CA GLY A 118 -34.62 -9.30 -8.58
C GLY A 118 -34.18 -7.87 -8.98
N PHE A 119 -34.28 -6.93 -8.03
CA PHE A 119 -34.09 -5.50 -8.27
C PHE A 119 -32.72 -5.15 -8.89
N VAL A 120 -31.63 -5.81 -8.47
CA VAL A 120 -30.28 -5.56 -9.00
C VAL A 120 -30.19 -5.96 -10.47
N ALA A 121 -30.82 -7.07 -10.86
CA ALA A 121 -30.89 -7.53 -12.24
C ALA A 121 -31.64 -6.52 -13.12
N GLU A 122 -32.80 -6.09 -12.63
CA GLU A 122 -33.68 -5.16 -13.34
C GLU A 122 -33.03 -3.78 -13.48
N PHE A 123 -32.36 -3.31 -12.42
CA PHE A 123 -31.58 -2.08 -12.44
C PHE A 123 -30.41 -2.14 -13.41
N LEU A 124 -29.59 -3.19 -13.36
CA LEU A 124 -28.47 -3.38 -14.29
C LEU A 124 -28.94 -3.50 -15.74
N ASN A 125 -30.03 -4.23 -15.99
CA ASN A 125 -30.63 -4.35 -17.32
C ASN A 125 -31.20 -3.01 -17.81
N LYS A 126 -31.86 -2.24 -16.94
CA LYS A 126 -32.38 -0.91 -17.26
C LYS A 126 -31.26 0.07 -17.59
N ILE A 127 -30.17 0.06 -16.81
CA ILE A 127 -28.97 0.86 -17.10
C ILE A 127 -28.34 0.40 -18.41
N LYS A 128 -28.12 -0.89 -18.61
CA LYS A 128 -27.51 -1.43 -19.83
C LYS A 128 -28.34 -1.11 -21.08
N ASN A 129 -29.66 -1.19 -20.99
CA ASN A 129 -30.57 -0.87 -22.09
C ASN A 129 -30.64 0.64 -22.35
N SER A 130 -30.67 1.46 -21.30
CA SER A 130 -30.63 2.93 -21.40
C SER A 130 -29.30 3.44 -21.96
N LEU A 131 -28.19 2.84 -21.52
CA LEU A 131 -26.85 3.13 -22.00
C LEU A 131 -26.68 2.69 -23.45
N ARG A 132 -27.15 1.49 -23.85
CA ARG A 132 -27.13 1.05 -25.26
C ARG A 132 -27.98 1.92 -26.17
N ALA A 133 -29.14 2.39 -25.71
CA ALA A 133 -30.01 3.26 -26.50
C ALA A 133 -29.40 4.66 -26.74
N ASN A 134 -28.50 5.10 -25.86
CA ASN A 134 -27.82 6.41 -25.92
C ASN A 134 -26.31 6.29 -26.19
N ALA A 135 -25.81 5.10 -26.54
CA ALA A 135 -24.39 4.74 -26.53
C ALA A 135 -23.55 5.49 -27.55
N ASP A 136 -24.15 5.97 -28.63
CA ASP A 136 -23.39 6.56 -29.74
C ASP A 136 -22.90 7.99 -29.44
N HIS A 137 -23.37 8.65 -28.36
CA HIS A 137 -23.07 10.06 -28.13
C HIS A 137 -22.61 10.48 -26.72
N ILE A 138 -22.78 9.66 -25.66
CA ILE A 138 -22.66 10.19 -24.27
C ILE A 138 -21.58 9.51 -23.41
N LEU A 139 -21.25 8.23 -23.62
CA LEU A 139 -20.32 7.50 -22.73
C LEU A 139 -19.11 6.95 -23.49
N PRO A 140 -17.87 7.21 -23.02
CA PRO A 140 -16.68 6.55 -23.55
C PRO A 140 -16.76 5.02 -23.45
N SER A 141 -16.21 4.32 -24.44
CA SER A 141 -16.22 2.85 -24.51
C SER A 141 -15.62 2.15 -23.29
N TRP A 142 -14.60 2.73 -22.65
CA TRP A 142 -13.99 2.19 -21.43
C TRP A 142 -14.95 2.23 -20.21
N LEU A 143 -15.93 3.14 -20.20
CA LEU A 143 -16.91 3.25 -19.12
C LEU A 143 -18.05 2.23 -19.32
N MET A 144 -18.33 1.86 -20.57
CA MET A 144 -19.26 0.77 -20.89
C MET A 144 -18.74 -0.60 -20.43
N ASP A 145 -17.42 -0.82 -20.45
CA ASP A 145 -16.79 -2.04 -19.93
C ASP A 145 -17.14 -2.30 -18.45
N LEU A 146 -17.39 -1.24 -17.65
CA LEU A 146 -17.74 -1.37 -16.22
C LEU A 146 -19.06 -2.11 -16.02
N PHE A 147 -20.01 -1.87 -16.91
CA PHE A 147 -21.33 -2.48 -16.87
C PHE A 147 -21.37 -3.82 -17.59
N VAL A 148 -20.55 -4.00 -18.64
CA VAL A 148 -20.42 -5.28 -19.34
C VAL A 148 -19.78 -6.33 -18.43
N ASN A 149 -18.72 -5.95 -17.72
CA ASN A 149 -17.98 -6.82 -16.81
C ASN A 149 -18.29 -6.48 -15.34
N TRP A 150 -19.58 -6.36 -14.99
CA TRP A 150 -20.04 -5.88 -13.68
C TRP A 150 -19.43 -6.64 -12.49
N LYS A 151 -19.16 -7.93 -12.67
CA LYS A 151 -18.51 -8.82 -11.71
C LYS A 151 -17.10 -8.34 -11.35
N THR A 152 -16.28 -8.11 -12.36
CA THR A 152 -14.90 -7.62 -12.25
C THR A 152 -14.86 -6.18 -11.73
N SER A 153 -15.84 -5.36 -12.12
CA SER A 153 -16.04 -4.01 -11.58
C SER A 153 -16.34 -4.04 -10.10
N LEU A 154 -17.25 -4.91 -9.64
CA LEU A 154 -17.59 -5.04 -8.22
C LEU A 154 -16.37 -5.51 -7.42
N LEU A 155 -15.63 -6.50 -7.92
CA LEU A 155 -14.38 -6.94 -7.30
C LEU A 155 -13.38 -5.79 -7.19
N THR A 156 -13.27 -4.96 -8.24
CA THR A 156 -12.37 -3.79 -8.24
C THR A 156 -12.77 -2.78 -7.18
N ILE A 157 -14.06 -2.48 -7.04
CA ILE A 157 -14.59 -1.59 -5.99
C ILE A 157 -14.28 -2.17 -4.60
N LEU A 158 -14.51 -3.47 -4.40
CA LEU A 158 -14.25 -4.14 -3.13
C LEU A 158 -12.75 -4.18 -2.79
N MET A 159 -11.89 -4.34 -3.79
CA MET A 159 -10.43 -4.23 -3.64
C MET A 159 -10.00 -2.83 -3.22
N LEU A 160 -10.56 -1.79 -3.85
CA LEU A 160 -10.30 -0.40 -3.46
C LEU A 160 -10.73 -0.13 -2.02
N PHE A 161 -11.88 -0.66 -1.59
CA PHE A 161 -12.35 -0.60 -0.20
C PHE A 161 -11.39 -1.30 0.77
N VAL A 162 -10.98 -2.53 0.48
CA VAL A 162 -10.03 -3.29 1.31
C VAL A 162 -8.69 -2.56 1.44
N LEU A 163 -8.22 -1.94 0.35
CA LEU A 163 -6.99 -1.15 0.36
C LEU A 163 -7.10 0.16 1.17
N SER A 164 -8.32 0.62 1.49
CA SER A 164 -8.56 1.76 2.39
C SER A 164 -8.47 1.42 3.89
N LEU A 165 -8.35 0.15 4.26
CA LEU A 165 -8.28 -0.27 5.67
C LEU A 165 -7.00 0.23 6.37
N LYS A 166 -7.08 0.72 7.61
CA LYS A 166 -5.93 1.32 8.31
C LYS A 166 -4.73 0.39 8.50
N HIS A 167 -4.98 -0.90 8.75
CA HIS A 167 -3.92 -1.85 9.07
C HIS A 167 -3.41 -2.61 7.85
N LEU A 168 -2.10 -2.58 7.62
CA LEU A 168 -1.42 -3.33 6.54
C LEU A 168 -1.82 -4.82 6.49
N ARG A 169 -1.90 -5.48 7.65
CA ARG A 169 -2.27 -6.91 7.72
C ARG A 169 -3.68 -7.16 7.18
N LEU A 170 -4.62 -6.27 7.47
CA LEU A 170 -5.99 -6.37 6.99
C LEU A 170 -6.08 -6.09 5.49
N LYS A 171 -5.33 -5.10 4.98
CA LYS A 171 -5.24 -4.82 3.54
C LYS A 171 -4.78 -6.07 2.77
N VAL A 172 -3.63 -6.64 3.19
CA VAL A 172 -3.04 -7.81 2.52
C VAL A 172 -3.94 -9.04 2.65
N ALA A 173 -4.46 -9.33 3.86
CA ALA A 173 -5.35 -10.46 4.06
C ALA A 173 -6.65 -10.33 3.23
N GLY A 174 -7.25 -9.15 3.18
CA GLY A 174 -8.45 -8.91 2.39
C GLY A 174 -8.21 -9.12 0.89
N VAL A 175 -7.10 -8.61 0.34
CA VAL A 175 -6.76 -8.84 -1.08
C VAL A 175 -6.57 -10.34 -1.35
N LEU A 176 -5.85 -11.05 -0.48
CA LEU A 176 -5.63 -12.49 -0.64
C LEU A 176 -6.94 -13.28 -0.60
N ILE A 177 -7.84 -12.96 0.34
CA ILE A 177 -9.16 -13.62 0.45
C ILE A 177 -10.00 -13.39 -0.81
N LEU A 178 -10.03 -12.14 -1.30
CA LEU A 178 -10.81 -11.79 -2.49
C LEU A 178 -10.27 -12.43 -3.77
N LEU A 179 -8.95 -12.63 -3.88
CA LEU A 179 -8.34 -13.35 -5.01
C LEU A 179 -8.36 -14.88 -4.84
N ALA A 180 -8.51 -15.39 -3.63
CA ALA A 180 -8.50 -16.84 -3.37
C ALA A 180 -9.65 -17.54 -4.08
N ILE A 181 -10.86 -16.97 -4.06
CA ILE A 181 -12.03 -17.59 -4.68
C ILE A 181 -11.87 -17.75 -6.21
N PRO A 182 -11.57 -16.69 -6.99
CA PRO A 182 -11.34 -16.83 -8.44
C PRO A 182 -10.11 -17.71 -8.75
N LEU A 183 -9.09 -17.71 -7.89
CA LEU A 183 -7.94 -18.59 -8.04
C LEU A 183 -8.31 -20.07 -7.89
N PHE A 184 -9.00 -20.44 -6.80
CA PHE A 184 -9.37 -21.84 -6.53
C PHE A 184 -10.39 -22.38 -7.53
N THR A 185 -11.32 -21.55 -7.99
CA THR A 185 -12.26 -21.94 -9.06
C THR A 185 -11.54 -22.23 -10.36
N THR A 186 -10.58 -21.38 -10.76
CA THR A 186 -9.78 -21.60 -11.97
C THR A 186 -8.93 -22.87 -11.87
N LEU A 187 -8.31 -23.10 -10.71
CA LEU A 187 -7.49 -24.30 -10.47
C LEU A 187 -8.30 -25.60 -10.45
N THR A 188 -9.57 -25.56 -10.02
CA THR A 188 -10.41 -26.77 -9.96
C THR A 188 -11.10 -27.08 -11.27
N GLN A 189 -11.44 -26.06 -12.08
CA GLN A 189 -12.25 -26.25 -13.28
C GLN A 189 -11.42 -26.41 -14.56
N ASN A 190 -10.34 -25.62 -14.75
CA ASN A 190 -9.57 -25.60 -16.00
C ASN A 190 -8.05 -25.36 -15.74
N PRO A 191 -7.34 -26.31 -15.12
CA PRO A 191 -5.92 -26.18 -14.83
C PRO A 191 -5.07 -26.34 -16.11
N GLU A 192 -4.63 -25.22 -16.68
CA GLU A 192 -3.68 -25.23 -17.79
C GLU A 192 -2.23 -25.14 -17.27
N LEU A 193 -1.34 -26.00 -17.80
CA LEU A 193 0.07 -26.07 -17.37
C LEU A 193 0.81 -24.72 -17.53
N PRO A 194 0.65 -23.97 -18.64
CA PRO A 194 1.25 -22.65 -18.78
C PRO A 194 0.75 -21.64 -17.73
N SER A 195 -0.54 -21.68 -17.38
CA SER A 195 -1.11 -20.82 -16.33
C SER A 195 -0.51 -21.11 -14.95
N ILE A 196 -0.38 -22.39 -14.61
CA ILE A 196 0.18 -22.82 -13.31
C ILE A 196 1.66 -22.43 -13.24
N GLY A 197 2.43 -22.74 -14.29
CA GLY A 197 3.83 -22.35 -14.38
C GLY A 197 4.02 -20.83 -14.31
N GLY A 198 3.20 -20.07 -15.06
CA GLY A 198 3.20 -18.61 -15.04
C GLY A 198 2.92 -18.04 -13.65
N GLY A 199 1.92 -18.58 -12.95
CA GLY A 199 1.57 -18.19 -11.58
C GLY A 199 2.66 -18.51 -10.56
N LEU A 200 3.28 -19.69 -10.67
CA LEU A 200 4.39 -20.08 -9.79
C LEU A 200 5.61 -19.17 -9.98
N LEU A 201 6.01 -18.89 -11.22
CA LEU A 201 7.13 -17.99 -11.50
C LEU A 201 6.84 -16.56 -11.02
N LEU A 202 5.60 -16.09 -11.16
CA LEU A 202 5.15 -14.80 -10.61
C LEU A 202 5.34 -14.75 -9.09
N LEU A 203 4.86 -15.77 -8.38
CA LEU A 203 4.97 -15.85 -6.91
C LEU A 203 6.43 -15.96 -6.45
N ILE A 204 7.28 -16.71 -7.15
CA ILE A 204 8.71 -16.79 -6.84
C ILE A 204 9.38 -15.43 -7.06
N GLY A 205 9.08 -14.74 -8.17
CA GLY A 205 9.60 -13.40 -8.46
C GLY A 205 9.18 -12.38 -7.40
N ILE A 206 7.89 -12.34 -7.04
CA ILE A 206 7.34 -11.52 -5.95
C ILE A 206 8.04 -11.83 -4.62
N SER A 207 8.21 -13.11 -4.28
CA SER A 207 8.85 -13.53 -3.03
C SER A 207 10.32 -13.11 -2.96
N LEU A 208 11.04 -13.17 -4.08
CA LEU A 208 12.42 -12.69 -4.16
C LEU A 208 12.46 -11.16 -4.05
N GLN A 209 11.59 -10.43 -4.74
CA GLN A 209 11.59 -8.96 -4.66
C GLN A 209 11.12 -8.43 -3.30
N PHE A 210 10.36 -9.21 -2.55
CA PHE A 210 9.79 -8.81 -1.26
C PHE A 210 10.87 -8.29 -0.29
N CYS A 211 10.72 -7.02 0.08
CA CYS A 211 11.56 -6.36 1.06
C CYS A 211 10.80 -5.16 1.61
N ARG A 212 10.32 -5.29 2.85
CA ARG A 212 9.62 -4.20 3.52
C ARG A 212 10.58 -3.03 3.74
N TYR A 213 10.30 -1.93 3.05
CA TYR A 213 11.14 -0.73 3.08
C TYR A 213 10.72 0.27 4.17
N ASP A 214 9.65 -0.03 4.92
CA ASP A 214 9.10 0.79 6.01
C ASP A 214 10.14 1.19 7.07
N LYS A 215 10.97 0.23 7.49
CA LYS A 215 12.03 0.48 8.47
C LYS A 215 13.09 1.43 7.92
N VAL A 216 13.45 1.28 6.66
CA VAL A 216 14.50 2.09 6.04
C VAL A 216 14.02 3.52 5.84
N ILE A 217 12.80 3.70 5.33
CA ILE A 217 12.13 5.01 5.20
C ILE A 217 12.15 5.75 6.54
N TYR A 218 11.74 5.07 7.61
CA TYR A 218 11.69 5.66 8.94
C TYR A 218 13.05 6.21 9.39
N TYR A 219 14.12 5.42 9.29
CA TYR A 219 15.44 5.88 9.71
C TYR A 219 16.05 6.92 8.76
N GLU A 220 15.83 6.82 7.45
CA GLU A 220 16.26 7.84 6.48
C GLU A 220 15.60 9.20 6.79
N ASN A 221 14.29 9.20 7.05
CA ASN A 221 13.54 10.41 7.38
C ASN A 221 13.96 10.99 8.74
N VAL A 222 14.19 10.15 9.75
CA VAL A 222 14.71 10.62 11.05
C VAL A 222 16.09 11.28 10.87
N ILE A 223 17.01 10.66 10.14
CA ILE A 223 18.34 11.23 9.90
C ILE A 223 18.22 12.55 9.13
N LYS A 224 17.37 12.61 8.10
CA LYS A 224 17.13 13.82 7.31
C LYS A 224 16.55 14.95 8.17
N ALA A 225 15.54 14.66 8.99
CA ALA A 225 14.90 15.63 9.87
C ALA A 225 15.87 16.15 10.94
N VAL A 226 16.69 15.27 11.52
CA VAL A 226 17.71 15.65 12.49
C VAL A 226 18.81 16.49 11.84
N THR A 227 19.29 16.13 10.64
CA THR A 227 20.39 16.87 9.97
C THR A 227 19.97 18.15 9.27
N SER A 228 18.67 18.37 9.02
CA SER A 228 18.15 19.55 8.32
C SER A 228 18.52 20.90 8.98
N PRO A 229 18.51 21.06 10.32
CA PRO A 229 18.79 22.35 10.95
C PRO A 229 20.28 22.72 11.06
N GLY A 230 21.20 21.84 10.63
CA GLY A 230 22.65 22.09 10.63
C GLY A 230 23.46 21.05 11.38
N GLU A 231 24.67 21.43 11.82
CA GLU A 231 25.57 20.55 12.58
C GLU A 231 24.99 20.20 13.95
N ILE A 232 25.03 18.91 14.30
CA ILE A 232 24.51 18.38 15.55
C ILE A 232 25.62 17.66 16.30
N ASP A 233 25.66 17.88 17.61
CA ASP A 233 26.53 17.13 18.49
C ASP A 233 26.28 15.62 18.39
N SER A 234 27.36 14.87 18.23
CA SER A 234 27.38 13.41 18.16
C SER A 234 26.63 12.73 19.32
N THR A 235 26.67 13.31 20.53
CA THR A 235 25.97 12.78 21.70
C THR A 235 24.46 12.96 21.59
N LEU A 236 24.02 14.14 21.15
CA LEU A 236 22.61 14.43 20.88
C LEU A 236 22.06 13.54 19.76
N LEU A 237 22.81 13.39 18.65
CA LEU A 237 22.43 12.50 17.55
C LEU A 237 22.25 11.05 18.03
N LYS A 238 23.16 10.55 18.87
CA LYS A 238 23.08 9.20 19.45
C LYS A 238 21.82 9.02 20.29
N VAL A 239 21.49 9.98 21.16
CA VAL A 239 20.27 9.93 21.98
C VAL A 239 19.02 9.93 21.12
N LEU A 240 18.94 10.83 20.13
CA LEU A 240 17.81 10.91 19.21
C LEU A 240 17.60 9.60 18.44
N LEU A 241 18.66 9.02 17.89
CA LEU A 241 18.59 7.75 17.16
C LEU A 241 18.19 6.58 18.07
N LEU A 242 18.66 6.53 19.33
CA LEU A 242 18.26 5.51 20.30
C LEU A 242 16.79 5.66 20.72
N ALA A 243 16.32 6.89 20.95
CA ALA A 243 14.93 7.17 21.26
C ALA A 243 14.01 6.77 20.08
N MET A 244 14.36 7.17 18.86
CA MET A 244 13.58 6.83 17.66
C MET A 244 13.62 5.33 17.34
N LYS A 245 14.74 4.65 17.60
CA LYS A 245 14.82 3.19 17.49
C LYS A 245 13.88 2.49 18.48
N LYS A 246 13.81 2.97 19.73
CA LYS A 246 12.92 2.42 20.76
C LYS A 246 11.45 2.67 20.40
N LEU A 247 11.11 3.86 19.91
CA LEU A 247 9.77 4.19 19.39
C LEU A 247 9.33 3.26 18.25
N PHE A 248 10.25 2.90 17.35
CA PHE A 248 10.00 1.95 16.27
C PHE A 248 9.77 0.51 16.78
N GLN A 249 10.54 0.06 17.78
CA GLN A 249 10.50 -1.32 18.28
C GLN A 249 9.35 -1.59 19.26
N SER A 250 8.95 -0.61 20.07
CA SER A 250 8.03 -0.79 21.20
C SER A 250 6.56 -0.49 20.88
N ASN A 251 6.16 -0.48 19.60
CA ASN A 251 4.81 -0.05 19.18
C ASN A 251 4.46 1.36 19.71
N ALA A 252 5.24 2.33 19.22
CA ALA A 252 4.96 3.76 19.19
C ALA A 252 5.03 4.54 20.50
N LYS A 253 4.98 3.96 21.71
CA LYS A 253 4.94 4.76 22.95
C LYS A 253 6.29 4.85 23.65
N LEU A 254 6.80 6.07 23.82
CA LEU A 254 7.93 6.37 24.69
C LEU A 254 7.45 7.23 25.87
N SER A 255 7.67 6.76 27.09
CA SER A 255 7.43 7.54 28.31
C SER A 255 8.63 8.42 28.64
N GLU A 256 8.40 9.47 29.42
CA GLU A 256 9.44 10.36 29.92
C GLU A 256 10.53 9.61 30.70
N THR A 257 10.14 8.64 31.54
CA THR A 257 11.06 7.80 32.31
C THR A 257 12.04 7.03 31.42
N HIS A 258 11.58 6.53 30.27
CA HIS A 258 12.42 5.81 29.33
C HIS A 258 13.34 6.75 28.53
N LEU A 259 12.89 7.96 28.21
CA LEU A 259 13.75 8.97 27.58
C LEU A 259 14.87 9.40 28.54
N LEU A 260 14.53 9.66 29.81
CA LEU A 260 15.50 9.96 30.87
C LEU A 260 16.56 8.85 31.00
N GLN A 261 16.16 7.59 30.91
CA GLN A 261 17.09 6.46 30.94
C GLN A 261 18.05 6.47 29.75
N ILE A 262 17.56 6.71 28.52
CA ILE A 262 18.40 6.79 27.31
C ILE A 262 19.41 7.94 27.42
N ILE A 263 18.98 9.08 27.98
CA ILE A 263 19.83 10.25 28.21
C ILE A 263 20.90 9.93 29.25
N LYS A 264 20.52 9.33 30.38
CA LYS A 264 21.44 8.88 31.43
C LYS A 264 22.51 7.94 30.86
N ASP A 265 22.11 6.94 30.10
CA ASP A 265 23.03 5.96 29.49
C ASP A 265 23.97 6.59 28.45
N SER A 266 23.62 7.73 27.88
CA SER A 266 24.41 8.42 26.85
C SER A 266 25.30 9.53 27.39
N TYR A 267 24.84 10.28 28.39
CA TYR A 267 25.53 11.45 28.96
C TYR A 267 26.28 11.17 30.27
N CYS A 268 25.80 10.27 31.14
CA CYS A 268 26.51 9.96 32.40
C CYS A 268 27.86 9.26 32.23
N PRO A 269 28.14 8.48 31.17
CA PRO A 269 29.50 8.00 30.92
C PRO A 269 30.49 9.12 30.61
N LEU A 270 29.99 10.30 30.21
CA LEU A 270 30.81 11.44 29.83
C LEU A 270 31.06 12.35 31.04
N HIS A 271 30.04 12.68 31.84
CA HIS A 271 30.13 13.57 33.02
C HIS A 271 29.24 13.12 34.19
N THR A 272 29.65 13.43 35.43
CA THR A 272 28.80 13.28 36.63
C THR A 272 27.74 14.39 36.66
N LEU A 273 26.55 14.08 36.14
CA LEU A 273 25.40 15.00 36.12
C LEU A 273 24.51 14.79 37.35
N THR A 274 24.00 15.88 37.91
CA THR A 274 22.97 15.85 38.95
C THR A 274 21.59 15.49 38.37
N GLU A 275 20.65 15.05 39.21
CA GLU A 275 19.29 14.69 38.74
C GLU A 275 18.53 15.88 38.15
N GLU A 276 18.76 17.10 38.64
CA GLU A 276 18.13 18.31 38.14
C GLU A 276 18.65 18.69 36.74
N GLU A 277 19.96 18.61 36.53
CA GLU A 277 20.58 18.83 35.21
C GLU A 277 20.09 17.81 34.18
N LEU A 278 19.95 16.54 34.59
CA LEU A 278 19.46 15.48 33.70
C LEU A 278 18.00 15.70 33.28
N LYS A 279 17.16 16.22 34.19
CA LYS A 279 15.78 16.63 33.86
C LYS A 279 15.74 17.83 32.92
N LEU A 280 16.61 18.82 33.11
CA LEU A 280 16.72 19.97 32.21
C LEU A 280 17.14 19.54 30.80
N ILE A 281 18.15 18.67 30.69
CA ILE A 281 18.60 18.09 29.41
C ILE A 281 17.46 17.30 28.75
N ALA A 282 16.73 16.49 29.50
CA ALA A 282 15.60 15.74 28.97
C ALA A 282 14.47 16.65 28.48
N ALA A 283 14.15 17.72 29.20
CA ALA A 283 13.17 18.70 28.77
C ALA A 283 13.61 19.41 27.48
N GLU A 284 14.88 19.79 27.36
CA GLU A 284 15.42 20.44 26.16
C GLU A 284 15.41 19.49 24.96
N ILE A 285 15.86 18.25 25.13
CA ILE A 285 15.86 17.23 24.05
C ILE A 285 14.42 16.93 23.62
N SER A 286 13.49 16.77 24.57
CA SER A 286 12.07 16.56 24.29
C SER A 286 11.50 17.72 23.48
N LYS A 287 11.80 18.97 23.88
CA LYS A 287 11.38 20.17 23.16
C LYS A 287 11.94 20.19 21.73
N LYS A 288 13.21 19.84 21.53
CA LYS A 288 13.83 19.78 20.20
C LYS A 288 13.21 18.66 19.34
N MET A 289 12.93 17.49 19.92
CA MET A 289 12.28 16.38 19.23
C MET A 289 10.88 16.74 18.71
N VAL A 290 10.12 17.53 19.47
CA VAL A 290 8.75 17.95 19.09
C VAL A 290 8.78 19.14 18.13
N TYR A 291 9.49 20.22 18.48
CA TYR A 291 9.32 21.51 17.79
C TYR A 291 10.41 21.83 16.78
N THR A 292 11.62 21.25 16.91
CA THR A 292 12.74 21.57 16.03
C THR A 292 12.89 20.55 14.92
N TYR A 293 12.81 19.27 15.27
CA TYR A 293 13.01 18.16 14.34
C TYR A 293 11.71 17.48 13.91
N ASP A 294 10.58 17.84 14.53
CA ASP A 294 9.24 17.27 14.26
C ASP A 294 9.22 15.73 14.20
N LEU A 295 9.94 15.11 15.13
CA LEU A 295 10.11 13.65 15.19
C LEU A 295 8.98 12.97 15.93
N VAL A 296 8.38 13.65 16.90
CA VAL A 296 7.41 13.08 17.82
C VAL A 296 6.31 14.07 18.18
N HIS A 297 5.11 13.54 18.44
CA HIS A 297 4.01 14.29 19.03
C HIS A 297 3.71 13.75 20.44
N ILE A 298 3.19 14.61 21.31
CA ILE A 298 2.84 14.26 22.68
C ILE A 298 1.36 13.93 22.75
N GLN A 299 1.03 12.72 23.22
CA GLN A 299 -0.34 12.30 23.48
C GLN A 299 -0.55 12.11 24.98
N GLY A 300 -1.51 12.86 25.55
CA GLY A 300 -1.99 12.66 26.91
C GLY A 300 -3.01 11.52 26.96
N THR A 301 -2.81 10.58 27.89
CA THR A 301 -3.77 9.51 28.19
C THR A 301 -4.06 9.49 29.69
N SER A 302 -5.07 8.71 30.12
CA SER A 302 -5.36 8.51 31.55
C SER A 302 -4.17 7.93 32.34
N ALA A 303 -3.22 7.29 31.66
CA ALA A 303 -2.00 6.72 32.24
C ALA A 303 -0.78 7.66 32.14
N GLY A 304 -0.97 8.93 31.75
CA GLY A 304 0.09 9.94 31.62
C GLY A 304 0.39 10.35 30.17
N PHE A 305 1.47 11.11 29.98
CA PHE A 305 1.92 11.63 28.69
C PHE A 305 2.91 10.67 28.02
N TYR A 306 2.71 10.43 26.73
CA TYR A 306 3.58 9.59 25.90
C TYR A 306 4.00 10.34 24.65
N MET A 307 5.24 10.14 24.23
CA MET A 307 5.72 10.54 22.91
C MET A 307 5.40 9.43 21.91
N LEU A 308 4.84 9.84 20.78
CA LEU A 308 4.54 9.00 19.63
C LEU A 308 5.33 9.50 18.43
N PRO A 309 5.85 8.64 17.55
CA PRO A 309 6.53 9.09 16.34
C PRO A 309 5.58 9.84 15.43
N ASN A 310 6.05 10.91 14.78
CA ASN A 310 5.27 11.62 13.77
C ASN A 310 4.94 10.65 12.59
N PRO A 311 3.67 10.49 12.17
CA PRO A 311 3.28 9.65 11.05
C PRO A 311 4.03 9.95 9.74
N ALA A 312 4.38 11.21 9.49
CA ALA A 312 5.12 11.64 8.30
C ALA A 312 6.47 10.92 8.16
N LEU A 313 7.09 10.48 9.27
CA LEU A 313 8.35 9.73 9.25
C LEU A 313 8.24 8.37 8.57
N PHE A 314 7.05 7.77 8.53
CA PHE A 314 6.83 6.48 7.89
C PHE A 314 6.51 6.59 6.39
N GLN A 315 6.38 7.81 5.88
CA GLN A 315 6.02 8.05 4.50
C GLN A 315 7.24 8.37 3.66
N TYR A 316 7.25 7.87 2.44
CA TYR A 316 8.23 8.25 1.44
C TYR A 316 7.55 9.20 0.46
N ASP A 317 8.00 10.45 0.43
CA ASP A 317 7.43 11.47 -0.44
C ASP A 317 7.75 11.11 -1.91
N ASN A 318 6.75 10.58 -2.61
CA ASN A 318 6.85 10.16 -3.99
C ASN A 318 5.52 10.33 -4.71
N LEU A 319 5.56 10.97 -5.88
CA LEU A 319 4.42 11.11 -6.79
C LEU A 319 3.73 9.77 -7.08
N LEU A 320 4.49 8.67 -7.14
CA LEU A 320 3.93 7.32 -7.37
C LEU A 320 3.03 6.84 -6.23
N ALA A 321 3.30 7.23 -4.98
CA ALA A 321 2.43 6.92 -3.85
C ALA A 321 1.09 7.64 -4.00
N GLY A 322 1.10 8.91 -4.42
CA GLY A 322 -0.11 9.66 -4.76
C GLY A 322 -0.92 9.01 -5.89
N ILE A 323 -0.24 8.55 -6.96
CA ILE A 323 -0.88 7.81 -8.06
C ILE A 323 -1.54 6.51 -7.56
N ALA A 324 -0.94 5.80 -6.61
CA ALA A 324 -1.52 4.60 -6.03
C ALA A 324 -2.79 4.87 -5.21
N VAL A 325 -2.88 6.03 -4.55
CA VAL A 325 -4.06 6.43 -3.75
C VAL A 325 -5.18 7.00 -4.62
N PHE A 326 -4.85 7.62 -5.75
CA PHE A 326 -5.79 8.32 -6.61
C PHE A 326 -7.06 7.53 -6.97
N PRO A 327 -7.00 6.24 -7.38
CA PRO A 327 -8.21 5.46 -7.67
C PRO A 327 -9.20 5.38 -6.50
N ARG A 328 -8.70 5.31 -5.26
CA ARG A 328 -9.55 5.27 -4.07
C ARG A 328 -10.17 6.63 -3.77
N LEU A 329 -9.44 7.71 -4.02
CA LEU A 329 -9.97 9.06 -3.90
C LEU A 329 -11.11 9.29 -4.90
N VAL A 330 -10.90 8.89 -6.16
CA VAL A 330 -11.95 8.96 -7.20
C VAL A 330 -13.18 8.15 -6.79
N LEU A 331 -12.99 6.94 -6.27
CA LEU A 331 -14.10 6.13 -5.77
C LEU A 331 -14.84 6.82 -4.62
N ALA A 332 -14.12 7.38 -3.63
CA ALA A 332 -14.73 8.07 -2.51
C ALA A 332 -15.55 9.29 -2.95
N VAL A 333 -15.02 10.08 -3.89
CA VAL A 333 -15.73 11.22 -4.48
C VAL A 333 -16.93 10.76 -5.30
N ALA A 334 -16.80 9.72 -6.11
CA ALA A 334 -17.91 9.17 -6.89
C ALA A 334 -19.04 8.66 -5.98
N VAL A 335 -18.72 7.94 -4.91
CA VAL A 335 -19.70 7.50 -3.90
C VAL A 335 -20.37 8.71 -3.24
N ALA A 336 -19.61 9.74 -2.87
CA ALA A 336 -20.18 10.96 -2.29
C ALA A 336 -21.12 11.70 -3.26
N ILE A 337 -20.76 11.79 -4.55
CA ILE A 337 -21.61 12.40 -5.58
C ILE A 337 -22.88 11.58 -5.79
N ILE A 338 -22.75 10.26 -5.92
CA ILE A 338 -23.89 9.35 -6.04
C ILE A 338 -24.81 9.49 -4.83
N TRP A 339 -24.25 9.58 -3.62
CA TRP A 339 -25.00 9.79 -2.39
C TRP A 339 -25.82 11.07 -2.41
N VAL A 340 -25.23 12.19 -2.85
CA VAL A 340 -25.92 13.48 -2.95
C VAL A 340 -26.97 13.51 -4.07
N LEU A 341 -26.74 12.76 -5.16
CA LEU A 341 -27.60 12.77 -6.35
C LEU A 341 -28.74 11.75 -6.31
N ILE A 342 -28.67 10.73 -5.46
CA ILE A 342 -29.77 9.76 -5.31
C ILE A 342 -30.94 10.48 -4.61
N PRO A 343 -32.10 10.68 -5.27
CA PRO A 343 -33.26 11.34 -4.68
C PRO A 343 -34.08 10.39 -3.78
N ILE A 344 -33.44 9.33 -3.30
CA ILE A 344 -34.01 8.23 -2.55
C ILE A 344 -33.16 8.13 -1.29
N ASP A 345 -33.71 8.53 -0.15
CA ASP A 345 -33.27 7.94 1.12
C ASP A 345 -33.27 6.43 0.91
N LEU A 346 -32.09 5.82 0.81
CA LEU A 346 -31.95 4.41 0.44
C LEU A 346 -32.68 3.50 1.44
N ILE A 347 -33.00 4.05 2.61
CA ILE A 347 -33.88 3.49 3.64
C ILE A 347 -34.84 4.61 4.05
N SER A 348 -36.14 4.38 3.86
CA SER A 348 -37.18 5.33 4.27
C SER A 348 -36.96 5.83 5.70
N ASP A 349 -36.98 7.15 5.89
CA ASP A 349 -37.00 7.88 7.18
C ASP A 349 -38.12 7.44 8.14
N ALA A 350 -39.00 6.53 7.72
CA ALA A 350 -40.08 5.98 8.51
C ALA A 350 -39.64 5.01 9.63
N ILE A 351 -38.39 4.50 9.64
CA ILE A 351 -37.91 3.54 10.65
C ILE A 351 -36.73 4.12 11.46
N PRO A 352 -36.96 4.63 12.69
CA PRO A 352 -36.00 5.47 13.41
C PRO A 352 -34.71 4.77 13.86
N PHE A 353 -34.68 3.43 13.92
CA PHE A 353 -33.47 2.69 14.33
C PHE A 353 -32.45 2.55 13.19
N PHE A 354 -32.91 2.50 11.94
CA PHE A 354 -32.06 2.27 10.77
C PHE A 354 -31.53 3.57 10.15
N GLY A 355 -32.28 4.68 10.21
CA GLY A 355 -31.78 6.00 9.80
C GLY A 355 -30.53 6.43 10.60
N THR A 356 -30.51 6.17 11.91
CA THR A 356 -29.30 6.38 12.72
C THR A 356 -28.13 5.48 12.33
N LEU A 357 -28.37 4.27 11.85
CA LEU A 357 -27.29 3.36 11.40
C LEU A 357 -26.73 3.76 10.03
N ASP A 358 -27.55 4.33 9.16
CA ASP A 358 -27.15 4.85 7.86
C ASP A 358 -26.29 6.12 8.03
N ASP A 359 -26.75 7.06 8.85
CA ASP A 359 -25.99 8.26 9.21
C ASP A 359 -24.69 7.93 9.94
N ILE A 360 -24.70 6.97 10.87
CA ILE A 360 -23.49 6.50 11.55
C ILE A 360 -22.58 5.76 10.57
N GLY A 361 -23.11 4.99 9.62
CA GLY A 361 -22.35 4.25 8.63
C GLY A 361 -21.63 5.18 7.67
N VAL A 362 -22.33 6.17 7.12
CA VAL A 362 -21.77 7.20 6.23
C VAL A 362 -20.82 8.11 6.99
N THR A 363 -21.17 8.55 8.20
CA THR A 363 -20.28 9.35 9.04
C THR A 363 -19.05 8.55 9.43
N ALA A 364 -19.16 7.27 9.77
CA ALA A 364 -18.02 6.40 10.09
C ALA A 364 -17.17 6.11 8.85
N PHE A 365 -17.76 5.93 7.67
CA PHE A 365 -17.05 5.62 6.45
C PHE A 365 -16.35 6.85 5.87
N ALA A 366 -17.05 7.99 5.81
CA ALA A 366 -16.48 9.29 5.46
C ALA A 366 -15.43 9.71 6.48
N SER A 367 -15.68 9.59 7.79
CA SER A 367 -14.68 9.90 8.80
C SER A 367 -13.49 8.93 8.80
N LEU A 368 -13.67 7.64 8.49
CA LEU A 368 -12.55 6.70 8.34
C LEU A 368 -11.68 7.04 7.13
N ILE A 369 -12.30 7.35 5.99
CA ILE A 369 -11.58 7.72 4.77
C ILE A 369 -10.88 9.06 4.97
N LEU A 370 -11.58 10.05 5.51
CA LEU A 370 -11.11 11.43 5.67
C LEU A 370 -10.08 11.54 6.81
N LYS A 371 -10.23 10.76 7.89
CA LYS A 371 -9.20 10.62 8.92
C LYS A 371 -7.97 9.92 8.40
N ASN A 372 -8.12 8.86 7.60
CA ASN A 372 -6.96 8.17 7.02
C ASN A 372 -6.27 8.98 5.92
N SER A 373 -6.97 9.91 5.25
CA SER A 373 -6.35 10.85 4.29
C SER A 373 -5.70 12.05 4.97
N ILE A 374 -6.23 12.53 6.10
CA ILE A 374 -5.66 13.65 6.86
C ILE A 374 -4.52 13.19 7.78
N GLU A 375 -4.54 11.96 8.32
CA GLU A 375 -3.38 11.36 8.99
C GLU A 375 -2.25 10.98 7.99
N GLN A 376 -2.48 11.18 6.69
CA GLN A 376 -1.50 11.01 5.62
C GLN A 376 -0.83 12.32 5.17
N ASP A 377 -1.33 13.49 5.57
CA ASP A 377 -0.59 14.77 5.54
C ASP A 377 0.10 15.01 6.90
#